data_AF-A0A2E3PU02-F1
#
_entry.id   AF-A0A2E3PU02-F1
#
_cell.length_a   1.000
_cell.length_b   1.000
_cell.length_c   1.000
_cell.angle_alpha   90.00
_cell.angle_beta   90.00
_cell.angle_gamma   90.00
#
_symmetry.space_group_name_H-M   'P 1'
#
loop_
_entity.id
_entity.type
_entity.pdbx_description
1 polymer ?
#
loop_
_entity_poly.entity_id
_entity_poly.type
_entity_poly.pdbx_seq_one_letter_code
_entity_poly.pdbx_strand_id
1 'polypeptide(L)'
;AETVAAHGRLFVLRFGALAEDTRLERLAFVPDRRGVVRRQVTRLLADPDPAATDAASLRDKSVALQGLSALEWIAYDADGSVVLGDNDAGRAFRCAYAGAIASRMVILAGEVAEAYRAPAGQTAMLLAPGPGNALAQDPHAAAGFVFHQIATSISLLSDQVLAPVLEEGPPAARAARAPFARSHHALLHLRASLRGIETALHTAGFAKMDADAAWIGDTLAFETNNAVAALQTLPPDLASVLADPEQRASLAYVALILDGLERTVGGELAGHLGFQGGFNALDGD
;
A
#
# COMPACT_ATOMS: atom_id res chain seq x y z
N ALA A 1 1.06 14.94 -0.28
CA ALA A 1 0.65 14.41 -1.59
C ALA A 1 1.71 13.52 -2.26
N GLU A 2 2.85 14.05 -2.74
CA GLU A 2 3.81 13.26 -3.56
C GLU A 2 4.33 12.00 -2.87
N THR A 3 4.75 12.10 -1.60
CA THR A 3 5.25 10.96 -0.83
C THR A 3 4.17 9.88 -0.61
N VAL A 4 2.91 10.28 -0.44
CA VAL A 4 1.77 9.34 -0.33
C VAL A 4 1.53 8.63 -1.66
N ALA A 5 1.63 9.34 -2.80
CA ALA A 5 1.51 8.73 -4.12
C ALA A 5 2.70 7.81 -4.46
N ALA A 6 3.92 8.14 -4.00
CA ALA A 6 5.07 7.23 -4.11
C ALA A 6 4.85 5.98 -3.26
N HIS A 7 4.41 6.14 -2.01
CA HIS A 7 4.06 5.01 -1.15
C HIS A 7 2.97 4.13 -1.75
N GLY A 8 1.88 4.70 -2.28
CA GLY A 8 0.80 3.92 -2.90
C GLY A 8 1.29 3.02 -4.03
N ARG A 9 2.24 3.48 -4.86
CA ARG A 9 2.86 2.64 -5.89
C ARG A 9 3.69 1.48 -5.34
N LEU A 10 4.30 1.65 -4.16
CA LEU A 10 5.06 0.59 -3.46
C LEU A 10 4.18 -0.31 -2.59
N PHE A 11 3.03 0.19 -2.14
CA PHE A 11 2.10 -0.50 -1.24
C PHE A 11 1.61 -1.83 -1.81
N VAL A 12 1.57 -1.94 -3.14
CA VAL A 12 1.16 -3.13 -3.90
C VAL A 12 2.34 -4.05 -4.25
N LEU A 13 3.54 -3.77 -3.75
CA LEU A 13 4.74 -4.60 -3.90
C LEU A 13 5.12 -5.15 -2.52
N ARG A 14 4.22 -5.93 -1.90
CA ARG A 14 4.36 -6.42 -0.51
C ARG A 14 5.28 -7.64 -0.37
N PHE A 15 6.33 -7.72 -1.19
CA PHE A 15 7.28 -8.81 -1.24
C PHE A 15 8.70 -8.27 -1.43
N GLY A 16 9.67 -9.17 -1.40
CA GLY A 16 11.07 -8.87 -1.62
C GLY A 16 11.64 -7.99 -0.50
N ALA A 17 12.52 -7.08 -0.90
CA ALA A 17 13.16 -6.13 0.00
C ALA A 17 12.15 -5.28 0.80
N LEU A 18 10.92 -5.07 0.34
CA LEU A 18 9.91 -4.31 1.07
C LEU A 18 9.29 -5.10 2.25
N ALA A 19 9.18 -6.43 2.13
CA ALA A 19 8.58 -7.29 3.16
C ALA A 19 9.58 -7.64 4.29
N GLU A 20 10.85 -7.80 3.93
CA GLU A 20 11.93 -8.01 4.89
C GLU A 20 12.01 -6.87 5.91
N ASP A 21 12.35 -7.21 7.16
CA ASP A 21 12.45 -6.27 8.29
C ASP A 21 11.23 -5.36 8.45
N THR A 22 10.06 -5.72 7.90
CA THR A 22 8.84 -4.90 7.89
C THR A 22 9.13 -3.47 7.41
N ARG A 23 9.92 -3.34 6.33
CA ARG A 23 10.31 -2.05 5.74
C ARG A 23 9.11 -1.30 5.17
N LEU A 24 8.17 -1.99 4.53
CA LEU A 24 6.95 -1.36 4.02
C LEU A 24 6.10 -0.78 5.14
N GLU A 25 5.90 -1.51 6.23
CA GLU A 25 5.13 -1.05 7.41
C GLU A 25 5.80 0.14 8.11
N ARG A 26 7.13 0.25 8.03
CA ARG A 26 7.87 1.42 8.55
C ARG A 26 7.79 2.64 7.64
N LEU A 27 7.56 2.46 6.33
CA LEU A 27 7.25 3.57 5.43
C LEU A 27 5.85 4.10 5.70
N ALA A 28 4.86 3.21 5.85
CA ALA A 28 3.56 3.53 6.40
C ALA A 28 2.88 2.27 6.96
N PHE A 29 2.35 2.38 8.18
CA PHE A 29 1.60 1.30 8.81
C PHE A 29 0.14 1.34 8.33
N VAL A 30 -0.11 0.76 7.15
CA VAL A 30 -1.43 0.72 6.51
C VAL A 30 -1.68 -0.64 5.83
N PRO A 31 -2.94 -1.14 5.79
CA PRO A 31 -4.12 -0.59 6.46
C PRO A 31 -4.08 -0.82 7.99
N ASP A 32 -4.52 0.16 8.78
CA ASP A 32 -4.52 0.09 10.25
C ASP A 32 -5.93 -0.20 10.81
N ARG A 33 -6.47 -1.38 10.51
CA ARG A 33 -7.84 -1.77 10.92
C ARG A 33 -8.05 -1.68 12.44
N ARG A 34 -6.98 -1.88 13.21
CA ARG A 34 -7.01 -1.85 14.67
C ARG A 34 -6.71 -0.48 15.23
N GLY A 35 -6.44 0.58 14.45
CA GLY A 35 -6.12 1.92 14.95
C GLY A 35 -4.91 1.95 15.89
N VAL A 36 -3.88 1.16 15.61
CA VAL A 36 -2.63 1.07 16.36
C VAL A 36 -1.87 2.38 16.33
N VAL A 37 -1.77 3.04 15.17
CA VAL A 37 -1.06 4.32 14.98
C VAL A 37 -1.65 5.37 15.89
N ARG A 38 -2.97 5.61 15.78
CA ARG A 38 -3.70 6.53 16.67
C ARG A 38 -3.39 6.27 18.14
N ARG A 39 -3.55 5.02 18.60
CA ARG A 39 -3.36 4.69 20.02
C ARG A 39 -1.95 4.96 20.49
N GLN A 40 -0.95 4.55 19.72
CA GLN A 40 0.45 4.66 20.14
C GLN A 40 0.93 6.11 20.03
N VAL A 41 0.63 6.81 18.94
CA VAL A 41 1.05 8.20 18.75
C VAL A 41 0.34 9.12 19.76
N THR A 42 -0.96 8.96 20.00
CA THR A 42 -1.66 9.75 21.04
C THR A 42 -1.05 9.51 22.43
N ARG A 43 -0.66 8.27 22.75
CA ARG A 43 0.04 7.97 24.01
C ARG A 43 1.40 8.67 24.07
N LEU A 44 2.19 8.61 23.00
CA LEU A 44 3.48 9.28 22.92
C LEU A 44 3.36 10.80 23.05
N LEU A 45 2.30 11.41 22.52
CA LEU A 45 2.07 12.85 22.67
C LEU A 45 1.62 13.23 24.09
N ALA A 46 0.93 12.33 24.79
CA ALA A 46 0.48 12.55 26.17
C ALA A 46 1.61 12.37 27.19
N ASP A 47 2.54 11.46 26.92
CA ASP A 47 3.75 11.20 27.72
C ASP A 47 4.98 11.19 26.80
N PRO A 48 5.55 12.38 26.48
CA PRO A 48 6.62 12.54 25.51
C PRO A 48 7.89 11.78 25.89
N ASP A 49 8.28 10.83 25.04
CA ASP A 49 9.57 10.15 25.12
C ASP A 49 10.59 10.83 24.18
N PRO A 50 11.66 11.45 24.71
CA PRO A 50 12.71 12.09 23.90
C PRO A 50 13.38 11.14 22.88
N ALA A 51 13.37 9.83 23.12
CA ALA A 51 13.91 8.86 22.16
C ALA A 51 13.08 8.77 20.86
N ALA A 52 11.87 9.35 20.81
CA ALA A 52 11.11 9.44 19.57
C ALA A 52 11.55 10.61 18.68
N THR A 53 12.34 11.56 19.19
CA THR A 53 12.75 12.76 18.44
C THR A 53 14.13 12.66 17.83
N ASP A 54 14.72 11.46 17.81
CA ASP A 54 15.96 11.16 17.09
C ASP A 54 15.73 9.97 16.15
N ALA A 55 16.25 10.07 14.92
CA ALA A 55 15.97 9.07 13.88
C ALA A 55 16.61 7.71 14.18
N ALA A 56 17.75 7.68 14.87
CA ALA A 56 18.44 6.43 15.20
C ALA A 56 17.69 5.69 16.29
N SER A 57 17.28 6.37 17.38
CA SER A 57 16.48 5.72 18.42
C SER A 57 15.04 5.44 18.00
N LEU A 58 14.48 6.21 17.06
CA LEU A 58 13.14 5.95 16.51
C LEU A 58 13.06 4.63 15.74
N ARG A 59 14.19 4.19 15.13
CA ARG A 59 14.28 2.90 14.41
C ARG A 59 13.83 1.72 15.27
N ASP A 60 14.21 1.74 16.55
CA ASP A 60 13.97 0.64 17.50
C ASP A 60 12.61 0.73 18.19
N LYS A 61 11.84 1.79 17.92
CA LYS A 61 10.45 1.91 18.37
C LYS A 61 9.52 1.10 17.48
N SER A 62 8.27 0.99 17.94
CA SER A 62 7.18 0.38 17.18
C SER A 62 7.07 0.93 15.75
N VAL A 63 6.78 0.06 14.79
CA VAL A 63 6.51 0.43 13.40
C VAL A 63 5.39 1.47 13.26
N ALA A 64 4.41 1.44 14.17
CA ALA A 64 3.28 2.37 14.17
C ALA A 64 3.62 3.77 14.74
N LEU A 65 4.83 3.95 15.29
CA LEU A 65 5.37 5.25 15.73
C LEU A 65 6.31 5.86 14.68
N GLN A 66 6.34 5.35 13.46
CA GLN A 66 7.19 5.87 12.40
C GLN A 66 6.45 5.89 11.06
N GLY A 67 7.10 6.43 10.04
CA GLY A 67 6.54 6.52 8.70
C GLY A 67 5.40 7.52 8.54
N LEU A 68 4.80 7.49 7.35
CA LEU A 68 3.78 8.44 6.92
C LEU A 68 2.52 8.41 7.77
N SER A 69 2.12 7.25 8.28
CA SER A 69 0.91 7.14 9.12
C SER A 69 1.07 7.88 10.44
N ALA A 70 2.24 7.77 11.08
CA ALA A 70 2.54 8.52 12.30
C ALA A 70 2.65 10.02 12.02
N LEU A 71 3.32 10.39 10.91
CA LEU A 71 3.45 11.78 10.47
C LEU A 71 2.07 12.41 10.20
N GLU A 72 1.19 11.70 9.52
CA GLU A 72 -0.18 12.17 9.26
C GLU A 72 -0.92 12.43 10.56
N TRP A 73 -0.84 11.51 11.53
CA TRP A 73 -1.56 11.64 12.80
C TRP A 73 -1.15 12.88 13.59
N ILE A 74 0.14 13.23 13.58
CA ILE A 74 0.65 14.43 14.28
C ILE A 74 0.50 15.72 13.48
N ALA A 75 0.39 15.63 12.14
CA ALA A 75 0.41 16.80 11.28
C ALA A 75 -0.98 17.34 10.92
N TYR A 76 -1.99 16.48 10.93
CA TYR A 76 -3.36 16.83 10.54
C TYR A 76 -4.33 16.67 11.71
N ASP A 77 -5.42 17.43 11.74
CA ASP A 77 -6.56 17.23 12.63
C ASP A 77 -7.59 16.24 12.03
N ALA A 78 -8.78 16.13 12.64
CA ALA A 78 -9.82 15.24 12.15
C ALA A 78 -10.52 15.75 10.87
N ASP A 79 -10.45 17.05 10.61
CA ASP A 79 -11.05 17.70 9.44
C ASP A 79 -10.05 17.85 8.28
N GLY A 80 -8.81 17.40 8.48
CA GLY A 80 -7.71 17.43 7.51
C GLY A 80 -6.99 18.78 7.42
N SER A 81 -7.16 19.65 8.41
CA SER A 81 -6.36 20.87 8.54
C SER A 81 -4.98 20.55 9.10
N VAL A 82 -3.96 21.25 8.62
CA VAL A 82 -2.59 21.11 9.13
C VAL A 82 -2.47 21.79 10.48
N VAL A 83 -2.12 21.02 11.52
CA VAL A 83 -2.00 21.47 12.92
C VAL A 83 -0.60 21.29 13.50
N LEU A 84 0.34 20.74 12.70
CA LEU A 84 1.71 20.46 13.17
C LEU A 84 2.39 21.69 13.80
N GLY A 85 2.13 22.87 13.22
CA GLY A 85 2.73 24.15 13.60
C GLY A 85 1.95 24.95 14.64
N ASP A 86 0.82 24.44 15.13
CA ASP A 86 -0.04 25.16 16.07
C ASP A 86 0.71 25.53 17.33
N ASN A 87 0.46 26.75 17.81
CA ASN A 87 1.19 27.33 18.93
C ASN A 87 0.62 26.87 20.28
N ASP A 88 0.96 25.63 20.67
CA ASP A 88 0.65 25.05 21.98
C ASP A 88 1.89 24.45 22.66
N ALA A 89 1.72 23.98 23.90
CA ALA A 89 2.81 23.43 24.72
C ALA A 89 3.48 22.17 24.11
N GLY A 90 2.76 21.42 23.28
CA GLY A 90 3.25 20.20 22.62
C GLY A 90 3.96 20.46 21.29
N ARG A 91 3.90 21.69 20.75
CA ARG A 91 4.47 22.06 19.44
C ARG A 91 5.93 21.62 19.28
N ALA A 92 6.79 21.94 20.24
CA ALA A 92 8.22 21.67 20.14
C ALA A 92 8.51 20.17 19.97
N PHE A 93 7.84 19.32 20.77
CA PHE A 93 7.98 17.88 20.67
C PHE A 93 7.39 17.35 19.35
N ARG A 94 6.19 17.78 18.95
CA ARG A 94 5.56 17.36 17.68
C ARG A 94 6.45 17.69 16.48
N CYS A 95 7.04 18.88 16.43
CA CYS A 95 7.96 19.26 15.36
C CYS A 95 9.25 18.43 15.37
N ALA A 96 9.85 18.20 16.53
CA ALA A 96 11.06 17.39 16.66
C ALA A 96 10.80 15.92 16.25
N TYR A 97 9.67 15.36 16.67
CA TYR A 97 9.24 14.03 16.28
C TYR A 97 8.95 13.92 14.77
N ALA A 98 8.27 14.91 14.17
CA ALA A 98 8.07 14.97 12.72
C ALA A 98 9.40 15.00 11.96
N GLY A 99 10.39 15.77 12.45
CA GLY A 99 11.74 15.80 11.89
C GLY A 99 12.47 14.46 11.98
N ALA A 100 12.31 13.75 13.10
CA ALA A 100 12.86 12.41 13.29
C ALA A 100 12.21 11.39 12.34
N ILE A 101 10.88 11.42 12.18
CA ILE A 101 10.16 10.57 11.20
C ILE A 101 10.68 10.83 9.79
N ALA A 102 10.76 12.09 9.36
CA ALA A 102 11.23 12.46 8.03
C ALA A 102 12.67 11.96 7.77
N SER A 103 13.56 12.16 8.74
CA SER A 103 14.95 11.68 8.66
C SER A 103 15.02 10.15 8.60
N ARG A 104 14.23 9.46 9.43
CA ARG A 104 14.14 8.00 9.43
C ARG A 104 13.64 7.46 8.09
N MET A 105 12.66 8.11 7.47
CA MET A 105 12.13 7.74 6.15
C MET A 105 13.17 7.85 5.05
N VAL A 106 14.01 8.89 5.05
CA VAL A 106 15.11 9.03 4.08
C VAL A 106 16.10 7.88 4.24
N ILE A 107 16.49 7.56 5.47
CA ILE A 107 17.38 6.41 5.76
C ILE A 107 16.73 5.11 5.27
N LEU A 108 15.44 4.90 5.59
CA LEU A 108 14.71 3.69 5.22
C LEU A 108 14.58 3.52 3.70
N ALA A 109 14.33 4.60 2.97
CA ALA A 109 14.30 4.56 1.51
C ALA A 109 15.65 4.13 0.93
N GLY A 110 16.75 4.60 1.52
CA GLY A 110 18.11 4.13 1.21
C GLY A 110 18.29 2.64 1.50
N GLU A 111 17.90 2.18 2.69
CA GLU A 111 17.95 0.76 3.10
C GLU A 111 17.17 -0.14 2.13
N VAL A 112 15.96 0.27 1.71
CA VAL A 112 15.16 -0.45 0.70
C VAL A 112 15.87 -0.50 -0.65
N ALA A 113 16.42 0.63 -1.11
CA ALA A 113 17.12 0.71 -2.39
C ALA A 113 18.40 -0.13 -2.42
N GLU A 114 19.15 -0.18 -1.32
CA GLU A 114 20.30 -1.07 -1.16
C GLU A 114 19.87 -2.54 -1.10
N ALA A 115 18.80 -2.87 -0.37
CA ALA A 115 18.31 -4.24 -0.26
C ALA A 115 17.87 -4.81 -1.62
N TYR A 116 17.26 -4.02 -2.50
CA TYR A 116 16.96 -4.45 -3.87
C TYR A 116 18.21 -4.70 -4.73
N ARG A 117 19.32 -4.00 -4.44
CA ARG A 117 20.60 -4.13 -5.18
C ARG A 117 21.54 -5.17 -4.57
N ALA A 118 21.26 -5.63 -3.36
CA ALA A 118 22.12 -6.56 -2.65
C ALA A 118 22.27 -7.87 -3.44
N PRO A 119 23.47 -8.49 -3.45
CA PRO A 119 23.70 -9.77 -4.14
C PRO A 119 23.07 -10.97 -3.41
N ALA A 120 22.32 -10.71 -2.35
CA ALA A 120 21.63 -11.69 -1.52
C ALA A 120 20.22 -11.18 -1.17
N GLY A 121 19.37 -12.05 -0.64
CA GLY A 121 17.97 -11.74 -0.32
C GLY A 121 17.01 -12.17 -1.42
N GLN A 122 15.72 -11.90 -1.21
CA GLN A 122 14.66 -12.46 -2.05
C GLN A 122 14.77 -12.01 -3.53
N THR A 123 15.14 -10.76 -3.80
CA THR A 123 15.32 -10.27 -5.18
C THR A 123 16.41 -11.04 -5.93
N ALA A 124 17.58 -11.24 -5.31
CA ALA A 124 18.67 -12.01 -5.90
C ALA A 124 18.26 -13.47 -6.15
N MET A 125 17.52 -14.08 -5.22
CA MET A 125 16.99 -15.44 -5.38
C MET A 125 16.02 -15.53 -6.56
N LEU A 126 15.13 -14.55 -6.77
CA LEU A 126 14.21 -14.57 -7.92
C LEU A 126 14.93 -14.37 -9.27
N LEU A 127 16.03 -13.62 -9.28
CA LEU A 127 16.82 -13.36 -10.49
C LEU A 127 17.83 -14.47 -10.84
N ALA A 128 18.11 -15.38 -9.91
CA ALA A 128 19.00 -16.52 -10.10
C ALA A 128 18.31 -17.85 -9.74
N PRO A 129 17.29 -18.27 -10.51
CA PRO A 129 16.62 -19.55 -10.28
C PRO A 129 17.55 -20.74 -10.49
N GLY A 130 17.35 -21.83 -9.74
CA GLY A 130 18.08 -23.07 -9.92
C GLY A 130 17.85 -24.14 -8.84
N PRO A 131 18.34 -25.38 -9.02
CA PRO A 131 17.98 -26.53 -8.18
C PRO A 131 18.29 -26.40 -6.67
N GLY A 132 19.20 -25.52 -6.29
CA GLY A 132 19.55 -25.23 -4.88
C GLY A 132 18.84 -24.00 -4.29
N ASN A 133 18.00 -23.32 -5.07
CA ASN A 133 17.30 -22.12 -4.66
C ASN A 133 15.91 -22.49 -4.12
N ALA A 134 15.74 -22.35 -2.80
CA ALA A 134 14.51 -22.74 -2.12
C ALA A 134 13.28 -21.89 -2.51
N LEU A 135 13.48 -20.67 -3.02
CA LEU A 135 12.39 -19.79 -3.44
C LEU A 135 12.01 -20.01 -4.91
N ALA A 136 13.01 -20.25 -5.76
CA ALA A 136 12.84 -20.33 -7.20
C ALA A 136 13.72 -21.44 -7.78
N GLN A 137 13.17 -22.66 -7.83
CA GLN A 137 13.90 -23.83 -8.32
C GLN A 137 14.18 -23.76 -9.83
N ASP A 138 13.34 -23.05 -10.57
CA ASP A 138 13.47 -22.79 -12.00
C ASP A 138 12.84 -21.41 -12.35
N PRO A 139 13.00 -20.93 -13.61
CA PRO A 139 12.43 -19.64 -14.02
C PRO A 139 10.90 -19.56 -13.96
N HIS A 140 10.19 -20.68 -14.11
CA HIS A 140 8.72 -20.72 -14.02
C HIS A 140 8.28 -20.49 -12.58
N ALA A 141 8.94 -21.12 -11.61
CA ALA A 141 8.71 -20.88 -10.18
C ALA A 141 9.00 -19.43 -9.78
N ALA A 142 10.08 -18.82 -10.29
CA ALA A 142 10.39 -17.40 -10.04
C ALA A 142 9.29 -16.47 -10.57
N ALA A 143 8.87 -16.67 -11.82
CA ALA A 143 7.83 -15.89 -12.46
C ALA A 143 6.48 -16.08 -11.75
N GLY A 144 6.15 -17.33 -11.41
CA GLY A 144 4.96 -17.69 -10.65
C GLY A 144 4.93 -17.02 -9.28
N PHE A 145 6.05 -16.97 -8.54
CA PHE A 145 6.11 -16.23 -7.28
C PHE A 145 5.72 -14.76 -7.46
N VAL A 146 6.38 -14.05 -8.38
CA VAL A 146 6.10 -12.63 -8.64
C VAL A 146 4.65 -12.41 -9.09
N PHE A 147 4.14 -13.29 -9.96
CA PHE A 147 2.76 -13.26 -10.44
C PHE A 147 1.76 -13.32 -9.29
N HIS A 148 1.91 -14.30 -8.39
CA HIS A 148 1.02 -14.47 -7.24
C HIS A 148 1.08 -13.30 -6.27
N GLN A 149 2.25 -12.67 -6.08
CA GLN A 149 2.36 -11.48 -5.25
C GLN A 149 1.62 -10.27 -5.83
N ILE A 150 1.68 -10.09 -7.16
CA ILE A 150 0.92 -9.03 -7.84
C ILE A 150 -0.59 -9.33 -7.76
N ALA A 151 -1.01 -10.58 -8.01
CA ALA A 151 -2.41 -10.98 -7.88
C ALA A 151 -2.96 -10.73 -6.46
N THR A 152 -2.20 -11.13 -5.44
CA THR A 152 -2.53 -10.88 -4.02
C THR A 152 -2.68 -9.39 -3.71
N SER A 153 -1.94 -8.53 -4.41
CA SER A 153 -2.00 -7.09 -4.21
C SER A 153 -3.27 -6.45 -4.76
N ILE A 154 -3.93 -7.10 -5.73
CA ILE A 154 -5.27 -6.70 -6.19
C ILE A 154 -6.29 -7.00 -5.08
N SER A 155 -6.29 -8.22 -4.54
CA SER A 155 -7.16 -8.61 -3.41
C SER A 155 -6.92 -7.79 -2.16
N LEU A 156 -5.67 -7.39 -1.88
CA LEU A 156 -5.37 -6.44 -0.82
C LEU A 156 -6.12 -5.12 -1.00
N LEU A 157 -6.14 -4.56 -2.21
CA LEU A 157 -6.86 -3.31 -2.47
C LEU A 157 -8.38 -3.51 -2.40
N SER A 158 -8.91 -4.59 -2.96
CA SER A 158 -10.35 -4.86 -2.89
C SER A 158 -10.80 -5.10 -1.45
N ASP A 159 -10.23 -6.11 -0.78
CA ASP A 159 -10.73 -6.62 0.49
C ASP A 159 -10.31 -5.80 1.71
N GLN A 160 -9.10 -5.25 1.69
CA GLN A 160 -8.53 -4.61 2.88
C GLN A 160 -8.54 -3.09 2.83
N VAL A 161 -8.64 -2.49 1.64
CA VAL A 161 -8.69 -1.04 1.48
C VAL A 161 -10.09 -0.57 1.11
N LEU A 162 -10.70 -1.12 0.05
CA LEU A 162 -11.95 -0.57 -0.49
C LEU A 162 -13.21 -1.16 0.16
N ALA A 163 -13.29 -2.48 0.34
CA ALA A 163 -14.45 -3.14 0.94
C ALA A 163 -14.81 -2.58 2.34
N PRO A 164 -13.85 -2.35 3.27
CA PRO A 164 -14.17 -1.80 4.59
C PRO A 164 -14.76 -0.38 4.56
N VAL A 165 -14.51 0.36 3.49
CA VAL A 165 -15.00 1.73 3.25
C VAL A 165 -16.42 1.69 2.67
N LEU A 166 -16.74 0.66 1.89
CA LEU A 166 -18.04 0.46 1.24
C LEU A 166 -19.09 -0.23 2.13
N GLU A 167 -18.67 -0.83 3.25
CA GLU A 167 -19.56 -1.39 4.28
C GLU A 167 -20.65 -0.40 4.74
N GLU A 168 -21.63 -0.89 5.49
CA GLU A 168 -22.67 -0.05 6.10
C GLU A 168 -22.16 0.74 7.31
N GLY A 169 -22.81 1.88 7.58
CA GLY A 169 -22.55 2.72 8.75
C GLY A 169 -22.19 4.17 8.43
N PRO A 170 -21.86 4.97 9.47
CA PRO A 170 -21.62 6.41 9.31
C PRO A 170 -20.46 6.70 8.33
N PRO A 171 -20.64 7.59 7.33
CA PRO A 171 -19.61 7.91 6.33
C PRO A 171 -18.24 8.24 6.93
N ALA A 172 -18.19 9.10 7.95
CA ALA A 172 -16.93 9.47 8.61
C ALA A 172 -16.22 8.28 9.27
N ALA A 173 -16.97 7.37 9.90
CA ALA A 173 -16.40 6.17 10.54
C ALA A 173 -15.83 5.18 9.51
N ARG A 174 -16.47 5.09 8.34
CA ARG A 174 -16.00 4.27 7.21
C ARG A 174 -14.78 4.90 6.54
N ALA A 175 -14.80 6.20 6.29
CA ALA A 175 -13.67 6.95 5.73
C ALA A 175 -12.40 6.80 6.58
N ALA A 176 -12.53 6.86 7.91
CA ALA A 176 -11.41 6.72 8.85
C ALA A 176 -10.70 5.36 8.80
N ARG A 177 -11.24 4.35 8.10
CA ARG A 177 -10.61 3.05 7.87
C ARG A 177 -9.63 3.07 6.69
N ALA A 178 -9.77 4.03 5.79
CA ALA A 178 -8.92 4.13 4.61
C ALA A 178 -7.53 4.70 4.96
N PRO A 179 -6.45 4.19 4.35
CA PRO A 179 -5.13 4.79 4.45
C PRO A 179 -5.17 6.27 4.09
N PHE A 180 -4.55 7.12 4.90
CA PHE A 180 -4.40 8.55 4.63
C PHE A 180 -5.71 9.36 4.51
N ALA A 181 -6.80 8.87 5.12
CA ALA A 181 -8.08 9.59 5.13
C ALA A 181 -8.01 10.88 5.95
N ARG A 182 -7.21 10.90 7.03
CA ARG A 182 -7.09 12.05 7.94
C ARG A 182 -6.56 13.28 7.23
N SER A 183 -5.67 13.12 6.26
CA SER A 183 -5.10 14.20 5.45
C SER A 183 -5.79 14.38 4.10
N HIS A 184 -6.95 13.76 3.87
CA HIS A 184 -7.67 13.77 2.58
C HIS A 184 -6.88 13.22 1.39
N HIS A 185 -5.97 12.26 1.63
CA HIS A 185 -5.18 11.62 0.58
C HIS A 185 -5.58 10.16 0.31
N ALA A 186 -6.67 9.65 0.89
CA ALA A 186 -7.10 8.26 0.68
C ALA A 186 -7.34 7.91 -0.79
N LEU A 187 -8.05 8.76 -1.53
CA LEU A 187 -8.30 8.55 -2.96
C LEU A 187 -7.02 8.68 -3.80
N LEU A 188 -6.10 9.57 -3.41
CA LEU A 188 -4.78 9.67 -4.04
C LEU A 188 -3.98 8.38 -3.85
N HIS A 189 -3.99 7.83 -2.63
CA HIS A 189 -3.30 6.58 -2.31
C HIS A 189 -3.89 5.41 -3.09
N LEU A 190 -5.22 5.27 -3.14
CA LEU A 190 -5.89 4.22 -3.91
C LEU A 190 -5.56 4.32 -5.41
N ARG A 191 -5.65 5.51 -5.99
CA ARG A 191 -5.27 5.75 -7.40
C ARG A 191 -3.80 5.40 -7.67
N ALA A 192 -2.89 5.80 -6.78
CA ALA A 192 -1.48 5.48 -6.91
C ALA A 192 -1.21 3.97 -6.79
N SER A 193 -1.98 3.26 -5.95
CA SER A 193 -1.88 1.81 -5.79
C SER A 193 -2.34 1.06 -7.04
N LEU A 194 -3.47 1.47 -7.64
CA LEU A 194 -3.93 0.96 -8.94
C LEU A 194 -2.87 1.14 -10.04
N ARG A 195 -2.25 2.32 -10.12
CA ARG A 195 -1.13 2.59 -11.04
C ARG A 195 0.10 1.73 -10.73
N GLY A 196 0.35 1.43 -9.46
CA GLY A 196 1.41 0.51 -9.06
C GLY A 196 1.18 -0.91 -9.61
N ILE A 197 -0.06 -1.42 -9.51
CA ILE A 197 -0.45 -2.74 -10.03
C ILE A 197 -0.29 -2.78 -11.55
N GLU A 198 -0.84 -1.77 -12.26
CA GLU A 198 -0.69 -1.65 -13.72
C GLU A 198 0.78 -1.65 -14.13
N THR A 199 1.61 -0.85 -13.44
CA THR A 199 3.05 -0.79 -13.71
C THR A 199 3.73 -2.13 -13.46
N ALA A 200 3.38 -2.83 -12.38
CA ALA A 200 3.95 -4.13 -12.03
C ALA A 200 3.58 -5.21 -13.08
N LEU A 201 2.31 -5.30 -13.46
CA LEU A 201 1.83 -6.23 -14.49
C LEU A 201 2.47 -5.96 -15.85
N HIS A 202 2.51 -4.69 -16.26
CA HIS A 202 3.12 -4.30 -17.53
C HIS A 202 4.64 -4.59 -17.54
N THR A 203 5.34 -4.28 -16.46
CA THR A 203 6.80 -4.49 -16.35
C THR A 203 7.16 -5.96 -16.29
N ALA A 204 6.36 -6.78 -15.60
CA ALA A 204 6.56 -8.22 -15.55
C ALA A 204 6.34 -8.89 -16.92
N GLY A 205 5.56 -8.26 -17.82
CA GLY A 205 5.40 -8.72 -19.20
C GLY A 205 4.58 -9.99 -19.35
N PHE A 206 3.85 -10.42 -18.31
CA PHE A 206 3.11 -11.67 -18.27
C PHE A 206 2.13 -11.87 -19.44
N ALA A 207 1.35 -10.84 -19.78
CA ALA A 207 0.41 -10.90 -20.91
C ALA A 207 1.09 -11.03 -22.28
N LYS A 208 2.42 -10.83 -22.37
CA LYS A 208 3.20 -10.98 -23.60
C LYS A 208 3.93 -12.32 -23.70
N MET A 209 3.89 -13.13 -22.63
CA MET A 209 4.54 -14.44 -22.60
C MET A 209 3.74 -15.50 -23.38
N ASP A 210 2.43 -15.29 -23.54
CA ASP A 210 1.55 -16.10 -24.37
C ASP A 210 0.79 -15.18 -25.33
N ALA A 211 0.86 -15.46 -26.64
CA ALA A 211 0.18 -14.67 -27.67
C ALA A 211 -1.34 -14.72 -27.52
N ASP A 212 -1.88 -15.85 -27.03
CA ASP A 212 -3.32 -16.02 -26.82
C ASP A 212 -3.81 -15.22 -25.59
N ALA A 213 -2.90 -14.76 -24.73
CA ALA A 213 -3.18 -13.91 -23.58
C ALA A 213 -2.98 -12.41 -23.84
N ALA A 214 -2.53 -12.01 -25.04
CA ALA A 214 -2.18 -10.62 -25.33
C ALA A 214 -3.33 -9.63 -25.07
N TRP A 215 -4.56 -10.03 -25.42
CA TRP A 215 -5.77 -9.23 -25.18
C TRP A 215 -6.04 -8.97 -23.70
N ILE A 216 -5.58 -9.85 -22.80
CA ILE A 216 -5.73 -9.68 -21.36
C ILE A 216 -4.94 -8.44 -20.90
N GLY A 217 -3.74 -8.23 -21.44
CA GLY A 217 -2.93 -7.05 -21.12
C GLY A 217 -3.65 -5.73 -21.44
N ASP A 218 -4.30 -5.66 -22.60
CA ASP A 218 -5.07 -4.50 -23.03
C ASP A 218 -6.31 -4.27 -22.15
N THR A 219 -7.03 -5.34 -21.80
CA THR A 219 -8.18 -5.29 -20.88
C THR A 219 -7.75 -4.78 -19.50
N LEU A 220 -6.67 -5.31 -18.92
CA LEU A 220 -6.18 -4.90 -17.60
C LEU A 220 -5.79 -3.40 -17.58
N ALA A 221 -5.13 -2.93 -18.64
CA ALA A 221 -4.78 -1.52 -18.79
C ALA A 221 -6.03 -0.65 -18.93
N PHE A 222 -7.00 -1.06 -19.76
CA PHE A 222 -8.26 -0.34 -19.96
C PHE A 222 -9.05 -0.20 -18.65
N GLU A 223 -9.28 -1.30 -17.95
CA GLU A 223 -10.06 -1.31 -16.70
C GLU A 223 -9.36 -0.51 -15.59
N THR A 224 -8.03 -0.64 -15.46
CA THR A 224 -7.29 0.17 -14.48
C THR A 224 -7.37 1.67 -14.80
N ASN A 225 -7.34 2.05 -16.08
CA ASN A 225 -7.51 3.44 -16.49
C ASN A 225 -8.92 3.96 -16.17
N ASN A 226 -9.96 3.15 -16.36
CA ASN A 226 -11.34 3.52 -15.98
C ASN A 226 -11.47 3.72 -14.47
N ALA A 227 -10.92 2.83 -13.66
CA ALA A 227 -10.91 2.98 -12.20
C ALA A 227 -10.19 4.26 -11.77
N VAL A 228 -9.03 4.53 -12.36
CA VAL A 228 -8.26 5.75 -12.08
C VAL A 228 -9.04 7.01 -12.47
N ALA A 229 -9.69 7.01 -13.63
CA ALA A 229 -10.50 8.14 -14.11
C ALA A 229 -11.71 8.38 -13.18
N ALA A 230 -12.40 7.32 -12.76
CA ALA A 230 -13.50 7.41 -11.80
C ALA A 230 -13.06 8.01 -10.45
N LEU A 231 -11.87 7.66 -9.96
CA LEU A 231 -11.32 8.23 -8.72
C LEU A 231 -10.86 9.69 -8.88
N GLN A 232 -10.57 10.16 -10.10
CA GLN A 232 -10.12 11.54 -10.34
C GLN A 232 -11.25 12.56 -10.32
N THR A 233 -12.50 12.13 -10.55
CA THR A 233 -13.67 13.02 -10.52
C THR A 233 -14.18 13.29 -9.10
N LEU A 234 -13.77 12.45 -8.15
CA LEU A 234 -14.22 12.53 -6.75
C LEU A 234 -13.49 13.65 -5.98
N PRO A 235 -14.19 14.37 -5.08
CA PRO A 235 -13.55 15.31 -4.17
C PRO A 235 -12.63 14.58 -3.18
N PRO A 236 -11.59 15.25 -2.65
CA PRO A 236 -10.55 14.59 -1.85
C PRO A 236 -11.03 14.09 -0.48
N ASP A 237 -12.06 14.72 0.11
CA ASP A 237 -12.64 14.28 1.37
C ASP A 237 -13.50 13.03 1.17
N LEU A 238 -12.95 11.89 1.59
CA LEU A 238 -13.60 10.60 1.48
C LEU A 238 -14.90 10.52 2.30
N ALA A 239 -15.02 11.24 3.42
CA ALA A 239 -16.25 11.21 4.21
C ALA A 239 -17.41 11.85 3.44
N SER A 240 -17.15 12.97 2.76
CA SER A 240 -18.11 13.63 1.86
C SER A 240 -18.48 12.73 0.67
N VAL A 241 -17.51 12.07 0.05
CA VAL A 241 -17.75 11.09 -1.04
C VAL A 241 -18.67 9.97 -0.59
N LEU A 242 -18.49 9.45 0.62
CA LEU A 242 -19.29 8.33 1.14
C LEU A 242 -20.69 8.74 1.64
N ALA A 243 -20.92 10.03 1.85
CA ALA A 243 -22.22 10.59 2.21
C ALA A 243 -23.09 10.88 0.99
N ASP A 244 -22.47 11.11 -0.18
CA ASP A 244 -23.15 11.31 -1.45
C ASP A 244 -23.39 9.96 -2.17
N PRO A 245 -24.65 9.61 -2.51
CA PRO A 245 -24.95 8.33 -3.15
C PRO A 245 -24.29 8.12 -4.53
N GLU A 246 -24.17 9.16 -5.34
CA GLU A 246 -23.60 9.08 -6.70
C GLU A 246 -22.07 8.93 -6.64
N GLN A 247 -21.44 9.69 -5.74
CA GLN A 247 -20.00 9.58 -5.50
C GLN A 247 -19.63 8.25 -4.85
N ARG A 248 -20.45 7.76 -3.89
CA ARG A 248 -20.30 6.40 -3.33
C ARG A 248 -20.46 5.33 -4.42
N ALA A 249 -21.39 5.50 -5.37
CA ALA A 249 -21.55 4.56 -6.48
C ALA A 249 -20.30 4.51 -7.38
N SER A 250 -19.59 5.63 -7.53
CA SER A 250 -18.30 5.66 -8.26
C SER A 250 -17.22 4.82 -7.54
N LEU A 251 -17.17 4.83 -6.21
CA LEU A 251 -16.29 3.93 -5.46
C LEU A 251 -16.72 2.45 -5.56
N ALA A 252 -18.02 2.18 -5.57
CA ALA A 252 -18.53 0.83 -5.80
C ALA A 252 -18.18 0.30 -7.20
N TYR A 253 -18.21 1.17 -8.22
CA TYR A 253 -17.73 0.83 -9.56
C TYR A 253 -16.24 0.47 -9.58
N VAL A 254 -15.39 1.18 -8.83
CA VAL A 254 -13.97 0.83 -8.68
C VAL A 254 -13.78 -0.54 -8.02
N ALA A 255 -14.64 -0.91 -7.06
CA ALA A 255 -14.62 -2.24 -6.45
C ALA A 255 -14.96 -3.34 -7.47
N LEU A 256 -16.00 -3.12 -8.29
CA LEU A 256 -16.35 -4.05 -9.38
C LEU A 256 -15.21 -4.24 -10.38
N ILE A 257 -14.47 -3.16 -10.69
CA ILE A 257 -13.27 -3.26 -11.51
C ILE A 257 -12.21 -4.14 -10.84
N LEU A 258 -11.90 -3.89 -9.56
CA LEU A 258 -10.91 -4.68 -8.83
C LEU A 258 -11.26 -6.17 -8.81
N ASP A 259 -12.53 -6.52 -8.54
CA ASP A 259 -13.00 -7.91 -8.59
C ASP A 259 -12.84 -8.51 -10.00
N GLY A 260 -13.10 -7.70 -11.04
CA GLY A 260 -12.85 -8.08 -12.43
C GLY A 260 -11.37 -8.35 -12.70
N LEU A 261 -10.48 -7.48 -12.23
CA LEU A 261 -9.02 -7.63 -12.34
C LEU A 261 -8.55 -8.90 -11.62
N GLU A 262 -9.08 -9.20 -10.43
CA GLU A 262 -8.75 -10.43 -9.69
C GLU A 262 -9.11 -11.68 -10.47
N ARG A 263 -10.32 -11.73 -11.04
CA ARG A 263 -10.77 -12.87 -11.85
C ARG A 263 -9.94 -13.02 -13.13
N THR A 264 -9.64 -11.91 -13.81
CA THR A 264 -8.86 -11.94 -15.06
C THR A 264 -7.39 -12.30 -14.81
N VAL A 265 -6.76 -11.74 -13.77
CA VAL A 265 -5.37 -12.09 -13.42
C VAL A 265 -5.32 -13.50 -12.82
N GLY A 266 -6.01 -13.75 -11.71
CA GLY A 266 -5.93 -15.00 -10.97
C GLY A 266 -6.57 -16.22 -11.66
N GLY A 267 -7.48 -15.99 -12.61
CA GLY A 267 -8.15 -17.05 -13.36
C GLY A 267 -7.61 -17.22 -14.79
N GLU A 268 -7.91 -16.25 -15.65
CA GLU A 268 -7.63 -16.33 -17.09
C GLU A 268 -6.12 -16.28 -17.38
N LEU A 269 -5.44 -15.22 -16.95
CA LEU A 269 -4.01 -15.06 -17.19
C LEU A 269 -3.18 -16.13 -16.47
N ALA A 270 -3.54 -16.49 -15.24
CA ALA A 270 -2.91 -17.60 -14.52
C ALA A 270 -3.04 -18.93 -15.28
N GLY A 271 -4.20 -19.16 -15.93
CA GLY A 271 -4.43 -20.33 -16.78
C GLY A 271 -3.51 -20.39 -17.99
N HIS A 272 -3.40 -19.29 -18.73
CA HIS A 272 -2.49 -19.17 -19.88
C HIS A 272 -1.02 -19.44 -19.50
N LEU A 273 -0.59 -18.95 -18.33
CA LEU A 273 0.80 -19.05 -17.89
C LEU A 273 1.12 -20.34 -17.11
N GLY A 274 0.12 -21.17 -16.86
CA GLY A 274 0.28 -22.37 -16.02
C GLY A 274 0.64 -22.05 -14.57
N PHE A 275 0.19 -20.90 -14.06
CA PHE A 275 0.38 -20.48 -12.66
C PHE A 275 -0.79 -20.86 -11.76
N GLN A 276 -1.73 -21.69 -12.22
CA GLN A 276 -2.87 -22.12 -11.40
C GLN A 276 -2.41 -22.96 -10.19
N GLY A 277 -2.87 -22.61 -8.99
CA GLY A 277 -2.63 -23.38 -7.75
C GLY A 277 -1.80 -22.70 -6.66
N GLY A 278 -1.27 -21.48 -6.87
CA GLY A 278 -0.48 -20.76 -5.85
C GLY A 278 -1.28 -19.84 -4.90
N PHE A 279 -2.61 -19.91 -4.90
CA PHE A 279 -3.47 -19.18 -3.93
C PHE A 279 -3.52 -19.82 -2.53
N ASN A 280 -2.81 -20.93 -2.29
CA ASN A 280 -2.75 -21.61 -0.99
C ASN A 280 -1.78 -20.95 0.01
N ALA A 281 -1.85 -19.62 0.17
CA ALA A 281 -1.17 -18.90 1.24
C ALA A 281 -2.14 -18.38 2.33
N LEU A 282 -3.45 -18.60 2.16
CA LEU A 282 -4.49 -18.23 3.13
C LEU A 282 -5.22 -19.44 3.76
N ASP A 283 -5.09 -20.64 3.20
CA ASP A 283 -5.49 -21.89 3.86
C ASP A 283 -4.25 -22.46 4.55
N GLY A 284 -4.22 -22.28 5.87
CA GLY A 284 -3.07 -22.58 6.70
C GLY A 284 -2.73 -24.06 6.83
N ASP A 285 -1.44 -24.30 7.01
CA ASP A 285 -0.91 -25.22 8.02
C ASP A 285 -0.13 -24.39 9.06
#